data_AF-A0A7X6YYW7-F1
#
_entry.id   AF-A0A7X6YYW7-F1
#
_cell.length_a   1.000
_cell.length_b   1.000
_cell.length_c   1.000
_cell.angle_alpha   90.00
_cell.angle_beta   90.00
_cell.angle_gamma   90.00
#
_symmetry.space_group_name_H-M   'P 1'
#
loop_
_entity.id
_entity.type
_entity.pdbx_description
1 polymer ?
#
loop_
_entity_poly.entity_id
_entity_poly.type
_entity_poly.pdbx_seq_one_letter_code
_entity_poly.pdbx_strand_id
1 'polypeptide(L)'
;MGGEKMEELLGKLNEGQYAAVTSEERFVRVVAGAGSGKTRVLATRVAYLIANNGVPAQRILAITFTNKAALTMRLRVEEYLELAS
;
A
#
# COMPACT_ATOMS: atom_id res chain seq x y z
N MET A 1 8.52 14.95 -10.02
CA MET A 1 7.10 15.29 -9.79
C MET A 1 6.32 14.14 -9.16
N GLY A 2 6.65 12.86 -9.42
CA GLY A 2 6.03 11.72 -8.74
C GLY A 2 6.25 11.60 -7.21
N GLY A 3 7.40 12.06 -6.70
CA GLY A 3 7.70 12.04 -5.25
C GLY A 3 6.71 12.84 -4.40
N GLU A 4 6.30 14.03 -4.85
CA GLU A 4 5.37 14.91 -4.11
C GLU A 4 3.97 14.29 -3.97
N LYS A 5 3.51 13.54 -4.98
CA LYS A 5 2.19 12.89 -4.97
C LYS A 5 2.14 11.66 -4.07
N MET A 6 3.24 10.93 -3.93
CA MET A 6 3.34 9.85 -2.94
C MET A 6 3.32 10.42 -1.51
N GLU A 7 4.01 11.54 -1.27
CA GLU A 7 3.91 12.24 0.01
C GLU A 7 2.48 12.71 0.29
N GLU A 8 1.75 13.21 -0.71
CA GLU A 8 0.33 13.56 -0.57
C GLU A 8 -0.53 12.33 -0.20
N LEU A 9 -0.29 11.17 -0.81
CA LEU A 9 -0.99 9.92 -0.51
C LEU A 9 -0.74 9.48 0.95
N LEU A 10 0.51 9.56 1.41
CA LEU A 10 0.90 9.26 2.79
C LEU A 10 0.32 10.27 3.77
N GLY A 11 0.26 11.55 3.42
CA GLY A 11 -0.33 12.63 4.22
C GLY A 11 -1.83 12.46 4.48
N LYS A 12 -2.53 11.66 3.66
CA LYS A 12 -3.95 11.32 3.83
C LYS A 12 -4.19 10.09 4.72
N LEU A 13 -3.15 9.52 5.33
CA LEU A 13 -3.25 8.38 6.25
C LEU A 13 -3.34 8.90 7.69
N ASN A 14 -4.09 8.19 8.55
CA ASN A 14 -3.96 8.40 9.99
C ASN A 14 -2.65 7.75 10.51
N GLU A 15 -2.30 8.04 11.76
CA GLU A 15 -1.05 7.57 12.38
C GLU A 15 -0.86 6.05 12.28
N GLY A 16 -1.87 5.25 12.62
CA GLY A 16 -1.78 3.79 12.57
C GLY A 16 -1.68 3.23 11.15
N GLN A 17 -2.35 3.88 10.18
CA GLN A 17 -2.24 3.52 8.77
C GLN A 17 -0.86 3.89 8.21
N TYR A 18 -0.35 5.08 8.55
CA TYR A 18 0.97 5.54 8.15
C TYR A 18 2.04 4.58 8.68
N ALA A 19 2.02 4.28 9.98
CA ALA A 19 2.95 3.34 10.60
C ALA A 19 2.89 1.95 9.93
N ALA A 20 1.70 1.44 9.61
CA ALA A 20 1.56 0.17 8.90
C ALA A 20 2.14 0.20 7.48
N VAL A 21 2.00 1.33 6.77
CA VAL A 21 2.54 1.49 5.40
C VAL A 21 4.06 1.61 5.41
N THR A 22 4.62 2.43 6.30
CA THR A 22 6.05 2.80 6.30
C THR A 22 6.93 1.91 7.17
N SER A 23 6.34 0.98 7.94
CA SER A 23 7.11 0.08 8.82
C SER A 23 8.20 -0.70 8.06
N GLU A 24 9.42 -0.60 8.58
CA GLU A 24 10.61 -1.34 8.13
C GLU A 24 10.75 -2.73 8.75
N GLU A 25 9.90 -3.04 9.75
CA GLU A 25 9.87 -4.36 10.38
C GLU A 25 9.62 -5.49 9.38
N ARG A 26 10.31 -6.62 9.58
CA ARG A 26 10.18 -7.81 8.72
C ARG A 26 8.76 -8.38 8.77
N PHE A 27 8.12 -8.36 9.94
CA PHE A 27 6.78 -8.89 10.15
C PHE A 27 5.89 -7.83 10.76
N VAL A 28 4.77 -7.52 10.11
CA VAL A 28 3.81 -6.52 10.56
C VAL A 28 2.42 -7.15 10.60
N ARG A 29 1.72 -7.01 11.74
CA ARG A 29 0.33 -7.44 11.90
C ARG A 29 -0.56 -6.22 12.11
N VAL A 30 -1.52 -6.01 11.21
CA VAL A 30 -2.50 -4.93 11.30
C VAL A 30 -3.85 -5.49 11.74
N VAL A 31 -4.34 -5.06 12.90
CA VAL A 31 -5.66 -5.44 13.44
C VAL A 31 -6.53 -4.20 13.52
N ALA A 32 -7.66 -4.21 12.83
CA ALA A 32 -8.58 -3.09 12.81
C ALA A 32 -10.01 -3.52 12.43
N GLY A 33 -11.00 -2.75 12.87
CA GLY A 33 -12.43 -2.99 12.60
C GLY A 33 -12.81 -2.91 11.12
N ALA A 34 -14.04 -3.29 10.79
CA ALA A 34 -14.59 -3.10 9.44
C ALA A 34 -14.57 -1.60 9.05
N GLY A 35 -14.40 -1.29 7.76
CA GLY A 35 -14.36 0.09 7.28
C GLY A 35 -13.08 0.89 7.61
N SER A 36 -12.14 0.34 8.38
CA SER A 36 -10.91 1.04 8.83
C SER A 36 -9.86 1.28 7.73
N GLY A 37 -10.15 0.95 6.48
CA GLY A 37 -9.23 1.13 5.36
C GLY A 37 -8.14 0.06 5.21
N LYS A 38 -8.27 -1.14 5.79
CA LYS A 38 -7.26 -2.23 5.66
C LYS A 38 -6.79 -2.50 4.23
N THR A 39 -7.72 -2.54 3.27
CA THR A 39 -7.39 -2.74 1.85
C THR A 39 -6.62 -1.55 1.27
N ARG A 40 -6.94 -0.31 1.69
CA ARG A 40 -6.18 0.89 1.30
C ARG A 40 -4.75 0.81 1.85
N VAL A 41 -4.59 0.48 3.14
CA VAL A 41 -3.28 0.30 3.78
C VAL A 41 -2.43 -0.72 3.04
N LEU A 42 -2.98 -1.90 2.72
CA LEU A 42 -2.23 -2.93 1.99
C LEU A 42 -1.80 -2.47 0.59
N ALA A 43 -2.69 -1.84 -0.18
CA ALA A 43 -2.35 -1.33 -1.51
C ALA A 43 -1.31 -0.21 -1.44
N THR A 44 -1.47 0.74 -0.51
CA THR A 44 -0.50 1.83 -0.30
C THR A 44 0.86 1.29 0.15
N ARG A 45 0.90 0.26 1.03
CA ARG A 45 2.17 -0.38 1.43
C ARG A 45 2.89 -1.01 0.25
N VAL A 46 2.19 -1.74 -0.62
CA VAL A 46 2.81 -2.33 -1.82
C VAL A 46 3.37 -1.24 -2.73
N ALA A 47 2.60 -0.17 -2.99
CA ALA A 47 3.08 0.95 -3.80
C ALA A 47 4.28 1.65 -3.16
N TYR A 48 4.26 1.88 -1.85
CA TYR A 48 5.39 2.47 -1.09
C TYR A 48 6.65 1.60 -1.18
N LEU A 49 6.53 0.28 -1.01
CA LEU A 49 7.67 -0.63 -1.14
C LEU A 49 8.31 -0.57 -2.53
N ILE A 50 7.51 -0.41 -3.58
CA ILE A 50 8.01 -0.31 -4.96
C ILE A 50 8.63 1.07 -5.21
N ALA A 51 7.87 2.14 -4.95
CA ALA A 51 8.25 3.50 -5.33
C ALA A 51 9.32 4.11 -4.42
N ASN A 52 9.21 3.91 -3.09
CA ASN A 52 10.12 4.51 -2.11
C ASN A 52 11.26 3.56 -1.76
N ASN A 53 10.98 2.26 -1.59
CA ASN A 53 12.00 1.31 -1.14
C ASN A 53 12.67 0.55 -2.31
N GLY A 54 12.27 0.81 -3.55
CA GLY A 54 12.85 0.23 -4.75
C GLY A 54 12.68 -1.29 -4.86
N VAL A 55 11.70 -1.87 -4.16
CA VAL A 55 11.43 -3.31 -4.21
C VAL A 55 10.83 -3.64 -5.58
N PRO A 56 11.44 -4.54 -6.38
CA PRO A 56 10.86 -4.95 -7.65
C PRO A 56 9.48 -5.59 -7.43
N ALA A 57 8.47 -5.15 -8.20
CA ALA A 57 7.09 -5.64 -8.06
C ALA A 57 6.99 -7.17 -8.16
N GLN A 58 7.84 -7.81 -8.97
CA GLN A 58 7.90 -9.27 -9.14
C GLN A 58 8.36 -10.01 -7.87
N ARG A 59 8.90 -9.30 -6.87
CA ARG A 59 9.29 -9.84 -5.57
C ARG A 59 8.21 -9.68 -4.49
N ILE A 60 7.03 -9.16 -4.85
CA ILE A 60 5.92 -8.95 -3.92
C ILE A 60 4.78 -9.90 -4.27
N LEU A 61 4.32 -10.68 -3.28
CA LEU A 61 3.15 -11.54 -3.37
C LEU A 61 2.04 -11.01 -2.46
N ALA A 62 0.90 -10.63 -3.05
CA ALA A 62 -0.30 -10.25 -2.32
C ALA A 62 -1.39 -11.31 -2.52
N ILE A 63 -1.87 -11.90 -1.43
CA ILE A 63 -2.89 -12.96 -1.44
C ILE A 63 -4.17 -12.44 -0.80
N THR A 64 -5.32 -12.77 -1.39
CA THR A 64 -6.65 -12.45 -0.85
C THR A 64 -7.58 -13.66 -1.01
N PHE A 65 -8.73 -13.63 -0.35
CA PHE A 65 -9.66 -14.76 -0.36
C PHE A 65 -10.37 -14.98 -1.71
N THR A 66 -10.50 -13.94 -2.55
CA THR A 66 -11.24 -14.04 -3.81
C THR A 66 -10.49 -13.37 -4.96
N ASN A 67 -10.71 -13.86 -6.18
CA ASN A 67 -10.15 -13.25 -7.39
C ASN A 67 -10.59 -11.79 -7.57
N LYS A 68 -11.83 -11.46 -7.17
CA LYS A 68 -12.34 -10.09 -7.21
C LYS A 68 -11.54 -9.17 -6.28
N ALA A 69 -11.25 -9.61 -5.05
CA ALA A 69 -10.44 -8.84 -4.12
C ALA A 69 -8.99 -8.69 -4.60
N ALA A 70 -8.42 -9.75 -5.19
CA ALA A 70 -7.09 -9.70 -5.78
C ALA A 70 -7.01 -8.69 -6.94
N LEU A 71 -8.01 -8.68 -7.83
CA LEU A 71 -8.10 -7.71 -8.93
C LEU A 71 -8.23 -6.28 -8.40
N THR A 72 -9.09 -6.04 -7.40
CA THR A 72 -9.21 -4.72 -6.77
C THR A 72 -7.89 -4.27 -6.13
N MET A 73 -7.16 -5.18 -5.48
CA MET A 73 -5.85 -4.86 -4.92
C MET A 73 -4.87 -4.45 -6.02
N ARG A 74 -4.80 -5.21 -7.12
CA ARG A 74 -3.93 -4.91 -8.26
C ARG A 74 -4.20 -3.52 -8.84
N LEU A 75 -5.46 -3.22 -9.16
CA LEU A 75 -5.86 -1.94 -9.75
C LEU A 75 -5.51 -0.75 -8.85
N ARG A 76 -5.67 -0.90 -7.52
CA ARG A 76 -5.28 0.15 -6.56
C ARG A 76 -3.78 0.37 -6.48
N VAL A 77 -2.99 -0.70 -6.58
CA VAL A 77 -1.53 -0.58 -6.59
C VAL A 77 -1.09 0.14 -7.85
N GLU A 78 -1.64 -0.22 -9.02
CA GLU A 78 -1.39 0.47 -10.30
C GLU A 78 -1.72 1.96 -10.21
N GLU A 79 -2.90 2.31 -9.71
CA GLU A 79 -3.33 3.70 -9.45
C GLU A 79 -2.33 4.46 -8.56
N TYR A 80 -1.85 3.85 -7.48
CA TYR A 80 -0.91 4.52 -6.57
C TYR A 80 0.51 4.65 -7.14
N LEU A 81 0.93 3.74 -8.03
CA LEU A 81 2.21 3.84 -8.72
C LEU A 81 2.18 4.92 -9.82
N GLU A 82 1.04 5.10 -10.50
CA GLU A 82 0.84 6.21 -11.44
C GLU A 82 0.92 7.57 -10.73
N LEU A 83 0.41 7.64 -9.49
CA LEU A 83 0.59 8.83 -8.67
C LEU A 83 2.06 9.06 -8.29
N ALA A 84 2.85 8.00 -8.09
CA ALA A 84 4.25 8.10 -7.67
C ALA A 84 5.25 8.37 -8.81
N SER A 85 4.80 8.38 -10.07
CA SER A 85 5.61 8.62 -11.27
C SER A 85 5.61 10.11 -11.65
#